data_AF-A0A4Z0EDC0-F1
#
_entry.id   AF-A0A4Z0EDC0-F1
#
_cell.length_a   1.000
_cell.length_b   1.000
_cell.length_c   1.000
_cell.angle_alpha   90.00
_cell.angle_beta   90.00
_cell.angle_gamma   90.00
#
_symmetry.space_group_name_H-M   'P 1'
#
loop_
_entity.id
_entity.type
_entity.pdbx_description
1 polymer ?
#
loop_
_entity_poly.entity_id
_entity_poly.type
_entity_poly.pdbx_seq_one_letter_code
_entity_poly.pdbx_strand_id
1 'polypeptide(L)'
;MQRRAVLALALGLLAGPAFAQSATDPVDTVRAFYAADDINAVRFYAKSLRALYERDQREAKGEVGRLGFAFHVNGQDPEPGFAKSLALAPLSNEGDRAEVRATFRNGGPQELRYNLVREAGAWRIANVRSLKGETWDLVAILSAPLP
;
A
#
# COMPACT_ATOMS: atom_id res chain seq x y z
N MET A 1 39.34 3.80 -51.02
CA MET A 1 38.29 4.84 -51.01
C MET A 1 37.04 4.25 -50.39
N GLN A 2 36.50 4.90 -49.34
CA GLN A 2 35.29 4.47 -48.61
C GLN A 2 34.01 4.87 -49.34
N ARG A 3 32.90 4.13 -49.09
CA ARG A 3 31.48 4.57 -49.04
C ARG A 3 30.64 3.38 -48.52
N ARG A 4 30.42 3.26 -47.19
CA ARG A 4 29.25 3.70 -46.37
C ARG A 4 27.91 3.06 -46.81
N ALA A 5 27.44 2.05 -46.05
CA ALA A 5 26.30 2.08 -45.09
C ALA A 5 24.97 1.62 -45.76
N VAL A 6 24.07 0.83 -45.17
CA VAL A 6 23.37 1.01 -43.88
C VAL A 6 22.91 -0.34 -43.29
N LEU A 7 23.12 -0.49 -41.98
CA LEU A 7 22.50 -1.46 -41.07
C LEU A 7 21.03 -1.11 -40.82
N ALA A 8 20.12 -2.08 -40.85
CA ALA A 8 18.82 -1.97 -40.19
C ALA A 8 18.77 -2.97 -39.02
N LEU A 9 19.23 -2.54 -37.84
CA LEU A 9 18.96 -3.24 -36.58
C LEU A 9 17.56 -2.84 -36.11
N ALA A 10 16.59 -3.75 -36.26
CA ALA A 10 15.32 -3.63 -35.57
C ALA A 10 15.50 -4.09 -34.11
N LEU A 11 15.81 -3.17 -33.20
CA LEU A 11 15.63 -3.39 -31.77
C LEU A 11 14.14 -3.25 -31.44
N GLY A 12 13.41 -4.36 -31.51
CA GLY A 12 12.12 -4.48 -30.84
C GLY A 12 12.36 -4.56 -29.33
N LEU A 13 12.24 -3.44 -28.63
CA LEU A 13 12.13 -3.39 -27.18
C LEU A 13 10.79 -4.03 -26.76
N LEU A 14 10.79 -5.34 -26.56
CA LEU A 14 9.78 -6.00 -25.74
C LEU A 14 10.08 -5.66 -24.26
N ALA A 15 9.69 -4.45 -23.84
CA ALA A 15 9.50 -4.17 -22.43
C ALA A 15 8.27 -4.97 -21.98
N GLY A 16 8.50 -6.21 -21.55
CA GLY A 16 7.45 -7.09 -21.03
C GLY A 16 6.78 -6.47 -19.79
N PRO A 17 5.46 -6.65 -19.61
CA PRO A 17 4.67 -5.97 -18.57
C PRO A 17 4.84 -6.65 -17.21
N ALA A 18 6.06 -6.72 -16.67
CA ALA A 18 6.26 -7.34 -15.36
C ALA A 18 5.68 -6.49 -14.19
N PHE A 19 5.41 -5.21 -14.42
CA PHE A 19 4.90 -4.29 -13.39
C PHE A 19 3.38 -4.09 -13.39
N ALA A 20 2.66 -4.65 -14.38
CA ALA A 20 1.20 -4.49 -14.47
C ALA A 20 0.43 -5.59 -13.70
N GLN A 21 1.08 -6.72 -13.42
CA GLN A 21 0.38 -7.93 -12.96
C GLN A 21 0.06 -7.95 -11.45
N SER A 22 0.76 -7.18 -10.62
CA SER A 22 0.45 -7.10 -9.18
C SER A 22 -0.69 -6.13 -8.84
N ALA A 23 -1.23 -5.39 -9.82
CA ALA A 23 -2.21 -4.32 -9.61
C ALA A 23 -3.65 -4.68 -10.03
N THR A 24 -3.89 -5.88 -10.56
CA THR A 24 -5.21 -6.29 -11.07
C THR A 24 -6.16 -6.78 -10.00
N ASP A 25 -5.65 -7.36 -8.90
CA ASP A 25 -6.42 -7.91 -7.79
C ASP A 25 -6.17 -7.12 -6.48
N PRO A 26 -7.23 -6.83 -5.69
CA PRO A 26 -7.07 -6.05 -4.47
C PRO A 26 -6.30 -6.80 -3.37
N VAL A 27 -6.41 -8.13 -3.28
CA VAL A 27 -5.65 -8.95 -2.32
C VAL A 27 -4.18 -8.95 -2.68
N ASP A 28 -3.86 -9.11 -3.97
CA ASP A 28 -2.47 -9.04 -4.45
C ASP A 28 -1.83 -7.67 -4.19
N THR A 29 -2.62 -6.60 -4.28
CA THR A 29 -2.18 -5.23 -3.95
C THR A 29 -1.81 -5.12 -2.47
N VAL A 30 -2.65 -5.63 -1.55
CA VAL A 30 -2.35 -5.63 -0.11
C VAL A 30 -1.15 -6.54 0.20
N ARG A 31 -1.02 -7.69 -0.48
CA ARG A 31 0.15 -8.57 -0.34
C ARG A 31 1.44 -7.87 -0.76
N ALA A 32 1.41 -7.19 -1.91
CA ALA A 32 2.55 -6.44 -2.42
C ALA A 32 2.90 -5.24 -1.51
N PHE A 33 1.91 -4.60 -0.90
CA PHE A 33 2.12 -3.56 0.12
C PHE A 33 2.89 -4.10 1.32
N TYR A 34 2.50 -5.25 1.88
CA TYR A 34 3.20 -5.88 3.00
C TYR A 34 4.62 -6.38 2.65
N ALA A 35 4.90 -6.68 1.38
CA ALA A 35 6.20 -7.14 0.92
C ALA A 35 7.14 -5.99 0.51
N ALA A 36 6.66 -4.75 0.48
CA ALA A 36 7.44 -3.61 0.06
C ALA A 36 8.22 -3.03 1.23
N ASP A 37 9.49 -2.68 1.00
CA ASP A 37 10.27 -1.88 1.96
C ASP A 37 9.62 -0.50 2.16
N ASP A 38 9.75 0.11 3.35
CA ASP A 38 9.02 1.31 3.78
C ASP A 38 9.03 2.49 2.78
N ILE A 39 10.15 2.68 2.06
CA ILE A 39 10.30 3.73 1.03
C ILE A 39 9.26 3.57 -0.10
N ASN A 40 8.81 2.34 -0.35
CA ASN A 40 7.91 2.00 -1.44
C ASN A 40 6.44 1.94 -1.02
N ALA A 41 6.10 2.03 0.27
CA ALA A 41 4.72 1.89 0.76
C ALA A 41 3.75 2.91 0.15
N VAL A 42 4.21 4.16 -0.04
CA VAL A 42 3.40 5.28 -0.57
C VAL A 42 2.86 5.00 -1.98
N ARG A 43 3.54 4.17 -2.78
CA ARG A 43 3.08 3.83 -4.14
C ARG A 43 1.76 3.06 -4.14
N PHE A 44 1.40 2.42 -3.03
CA PHE A 44 0.17 1.63 -2.91
C PHE A 44 -1.03 2.48 -2.48
N TYR A 45 -0.80 3.71 -2.01
CA TYR A 45 -1.87 4.58 -1.53
C TYR A 45 -2.66 5.20 -2.67
N ALA A 46 -3.96 5.35 -2.43
CA ALA A 46 -4.83 6.16 -3.26
C ALA A 46 -4.38 7.62 -3.17
N LYS A 47 -4.69 8.41 -4.19
CA LYS A 47 -4.31 9.83 -4.23
C LYS A 47 -4.74 10.59 -2.97
N SER A 48 -5.93 10.31 -2.46
CA SER A 48 -6.47 10.92 -1.24
C SER A 48 -5.65 10.58 0.01
N LEU A 49 -5.38 9.29 0.26
CA LEU A 49 -4.60 8.85 1.41
C LEU A 49 -3.16 9.38 1.34
N ARG A 50 -2.54 9.36 0.16
CA ARG A 50 -1.21 9.95 -0.04
C ARG A 50 -1.19 11.44 0.31
N ALA A 51 -2.19 12.22 -0.12
CA ALA A 51 -2.26 13.64 0.19
C ALA A 51 -2.37 13.93 1.70
N LEU A 52 -3.01 13.04 2.47
CA LEU A 52 -3.07 13.13 3.93
C LEU A 52 -1.70 12.90 4.57
N TYR A 53 -0.93 11.89 4.13
CA TYR A 53 0.44 11.69 4.59
C TYR A 53 1.36 12.86 4.23
N GLU A 54 1.26 13.38 3.00
CA GLU A 54 2.04 14.55 2.58
C GLU A 54 1.69 15.79 3.41
N ARG A 55 0.41 15.98 3.77
CA ARG A 55 0.00 17.05 4.69
C ARG A 55 0.60 16.86 6.07
N ASP A 56 0.50 15.65 6.61
CA ASP A 56 1.00 15.32 7.94
C ASP A 56 2.52 15.60 8.05
N GLN A 57 3.29 15.15 7.07
CA GLN A 57 4.73 15.42 7.00
C GLN A 57 5.06 16.92 6.93
N ARG A 58 4.30 17.70 6.14
CA ARG A 58 4.50 19.16 6.05
C ARG A 58 4.21 19.87 7.36
N GLU A 59 3.15 19.47 8.05
CA GLU A 59 2.73 20.10 9.30
C GLU A 59 3.59 19.69 10.49
N ALA A 60 4.08 18.44 10.51
CA ALA A 60 4.96 17.92 11.54
C ALA A 60 6.37 18.54 11.49
N LYS A 61 6.79 19.12 10.37
CA LYS A 61 8.08 19.84 10.22
C LYS A 61 9.31 19.04 10.68
N GLY A 62 9.31 17.73 10.45
CA GLY A 62 10.39 16.83 10.84
C GLY A 62 10.23 16.19 12.23
N GLU A 63 9.20 16.59 12.97
CA GLU A 63 8.77 15.91 14.20
C GLU A 63 7.85 14.72 13.88
N VAL A 64 7.41 14.02 14.94
CA VAL A 64 6.38 12.98 14.83
C VAL A 64 5.06 13.62 14.41
N GLY A 65 4.47 13.12 13.33
CA GLY A 65 3.16 13.54 12.85
C GLY A 65 2.01 12.95 13.67
N ARG A 66 0.80 12.93 13.09
CA ARG A 66 -0.40 12.37 13.74
C ARG A 66 -0.29 10.87 14.02
N LEU A 67 0.51 10.17 13.23
CA LEU A 67 0.63 8.72 13.30
C LEU A 67 1.89 8.32 14.09
N GLY A 68 1.71 7.99 15.37
CA GLY A 68 2.79 7.58 16.27
C GLY A 68 3.08 6.07 16.32
N PHE A 69 2.63 5.29 15.32
CA PHE A 69 2.80 3.84 15.29
C PHE A 69 2.81 3.29 13.85
N ALA A 70 3.37 2.09 13.66
CA ALA A 70 3.34 1.35 12.41
C ALA A 70 1.95 0.69 12.20
N PHE A 71 1.05 1.45 11.57
CA PHE A 71 -0.35 1.04 11.38
C PHE A 71 -0.53 -0.35 10.72
N HIS A 72 0.38 -0.73 9.82
CA HIS A 72 0.27 -1.97 9.04
C HIS A 72 0.46 -3.23 9.89
N VAL A 73 1.14 -3.10 11.03
CA VAL A 73 1.34 -4.18 12.02
C VAL A 73 0.56 -3.93 13.32
N ASN A 74 -0.26 -2.88 13.37
CA ASN A 74 -1.00 -2.47 14.56
C ASN A 74 -0.10 -2.38 15.82
N GLY A 75 1.06 -1.74 15.70
CA GLY A 75 2.07 -1.67 16.75
C GLY A 75 3.24 -0.76 16.39
N GLN A 76 4.34 -0.83 17.14
CA GLN A 76 5.58 -0.10 16.82
C GLN A 76 6.44 -0.86 15.80
N ASP A 77 6.68 -2.14 16.08
CA ASP A 77 7.49 -3.05 15.27
C ASP A 77 6.73 -4.37 15.00
N PRO A 78 7.05 -5.07 13.90
CA PRO A 78 6.52 -6.42 13.65
C PRO A 78 7.15 -7.48 14.58
N GLU A 79 6.36 -8.41 15.10
CA GLU A 79 6.89 -9.57 15.83
C GLU A 79 7.74 -10.50 14.93
N PRO A 80 8.74 -11.23 15.50
CA PRO A 80 9.53 -12.20 14.74
C PRO A 80 8.64 -13.23 14.03
N GLY A 81 8.82 -13.36 12.72
CA GLY A 81 8.00 -14.27 11.91
C GLY A 81 6.61 -13.75 11.57
N PHE A 82 6.31 -12.46 11.77
CA PHE A 82 5.07 -11.78 11.36
C PHE A 82 4.56 -12.26 9.99
N ALA A 83 5.42 -12.26 8.97
CA ALA A 83 5.08 -12.64 7.60
C ALA A 83 4.52 -14.07 7.48
N LYS A 84 4.89 -14.99 8.37
CA LYS A 84 4.37 -16.37 8.39
C LYS A 84 2.93 -16.45 8.93
N SER A 85 2.51 -15.46 9.71
CA SER A 85 1.16 -15.39 10.29
C SER A 85 0.19 -14.58 9.43
N LEU A 86 0.68 -13.81 8.46
CA LEU A 86 -0.12 -12.95 7.61
C LEU A 86 -1.01 -13.78 6.68
N ALA A 87 -2.32 -13.62 6.84
CA ALA A 87 -3.34 -14.13 5.94
C ALA A 87 -4.19 -12.98 5.41
N LEU A 88 -4.45 -13.00 4.10
CA LEU A 88 -5.25 -12.00 3.41
C LEU A 88 -6.47 -12.67 2.78
N ALA A 89 -7.64 -12.06 2.96
CA ALA A 89 -8.89 -12.56 2.38
C ALA A 89 -9.74 -11.40 1.85
N PRO A 90 -10.34 -11.53 0.65
CA PRO A 90 -11.31 -10.54 0.18
C PRO A 90 -12.58 -10.60 1.05
N LEU A 91 -13.20 -9.45 1.27
CA LEU A 91 -14.54 -9.34 1.87
C LEU A 91 -15.57 -8.88 0.85
N SER A 92 -15.17 -7.91 0.02
CA SER A 92 -15.96 -7.38 -1.08
C SER A 92 -15.06 -6.95 -2.23
N ASN A 93 -15.59 -7.00 -3.44
CA ASN A 93 -14.96 -6.52 -4.67
C ASN A 93 -16.09 -6.11 -5.62
N GLU A 94 -16.47 -4.84 -5.57
CA GLU A 94 -17.65 -4.29 -6.22
C GLU A 94 -17.24 -3.10 -7.09
N GLY A 95 -17.17 -3.35 -8.40
CA GLY A 95 -16.77 -2.34 -9.39
C GLY A 95 -15.36 -1.81 -9.11
N ASP A 96 -15.27 -0.52 -8.78
CA ASP A 96 -14.02 0.19 -8.50
C ASP A 96 -13.70 0.28 -7.00
N ARG A 97 -14.37 -0.51 -6.16
CA ARG A 97 -14.11 -0.59 -4.72
C ARG A 97 -13.93 -2.03 -4.26
N ALA A 98 -13.04 -2.23 -3.30
CA ALA A 98 -12.85 -3.53 -2.67
C ALA A 98 -12.51 -3.37 -1.19
N GLU A 99 -12.76 -4.44 -0.44
CA GLU A 99 -12.30 -4.54 0.94
C GLU A 99 -11.54 -5.85 1.14
N VAL A 100 -10.35 -5.75 1.71
CA VAL A 100 -9.48 -6.89 2.02
C VAL A 100 -9.27 -6.94 3.54
N ARG A 101 -9.48 -8.11 4.11
CA ARG A 101 -9.13 -8.41 5.50
C ARG A 101 -7.69 -8.91 5.55
N ALA A 102 -6.89 -8.32 6.43
CA ALA A 102 -5.62 -8.87 6.88
C ALA A 102 -5.78 -9.40 8.31
N THR A 103 -5.32 -10.63 8.54
CA THR A 103 -5.20 -11.21 9.89
C THR A 103 -3.78 -11.70 10.08
N PHE A 104 -3.20 -11.44 11.24
CA PHE A 104 -1.83 -11.80 11.57
C PHE A 104 -1.66 -11.86 13.10
N ARG A 105 -0.47 -12.21 13.57
CA ARG A 105 -0.10 -12.05 14.96
C ARG A 105 0.90 -10.90 15.11
N ASN A 106 0.65 -10.03 16.08
CA ASN A 106 1.60 -9.06 16.61
C ASN A 106 1.24 -8.79 18.08
N GLY A 107 1.97 -9.39 19.03
CA GLY A 107 1.62 -9.34 20.46
C GLY A 107 0.31 -10.06 20.83
N GLY A 108 -0.28 -10.77 19.86
CA GLY A 108 -1.63 -11.34 19.93
C GLY A 108 -2.29 -11.38 18.54
N PRO A 109 -3.47 -12.01 18.39
CA PRO A 109 -4.22 -11.99 17.12
C PRO A 109 -4.66 -10.57 16.75
N GLN A 110 -4.35 -10.15 15.52
CA GLN A 110 -4.68 -8.84 14.96
C GLN A 110 -5.57 -8.99 13.72
N GLU A 111 -6.39 -7.97 13.45
CA GLU A 111 -7.20 -7.90 12.25
C GLU A 111 -7.28 -6.44 11.76
N LEU A 112 -6.89 -6.22 10.51
CA LEU A 112 -7.02 -4.93 9.82
C LEU A 112 -7.91 -5.06 8.59
N ARG A 113 -8.65 -3.99 8.28
CA ARG A 113 -9.50 -3.86 7.11
C ARG A 113 -8.90 -2.83 6.16
N TYR A 114 -8.54 -3.27 4.96
CA TYR A 114 -8.03 -2.44 3.89
C TYR A 114 -9.17 -2.11 2.94
N ASN A 115 -9.51 -0.84 2.84
CA ASN A 115 -10.44 -0.34 1.83
C ASN A 115 -9.62 0.09 0.62
N LEU A 116 -9.92 -0.48 -0.55
CA LEU A 116 -9.24 -0.19 -1.80
C LEU A 116 -10.19 0.47 -2.80
N VAL A 117 -9.61 1.31 -3.65
CA VAL A 117 -10.27 1.91 -4.81
C VAL A 117 -9.43 1.67 -6.06
N ARG A 118 -10.07 1.60 -7.23
CA ARG A 118 -9.38 1.52 -8.51
C ARG A 118 -9.08 2.93 -9.03
N GLU A 119 -7.80 3.28 -9.16
CA GLU A 119 -7.34 4.54 -9.74
C GLU A 119 -6.41 4.26 -10.92
N ALA A 120 -6.70 4.84 -12.08
CA ALA A 120 -5.91 4.66 -13.31
C ALA A 120 -5.63 3.17 -13.64
N GLY A 121 -6.65 2.32 -13.45
CA GLY A 121 -6.58 0.88 -13.72
C GLY A 121 -5.94 0.03 -12.62
N ALA A 122 -5.32 0.63 -11.60
CA ALA A 122 -4.65 -0.08 -10.51
C ALA A 122 -5.45 0.04 -9.20
N TRP A 123 -5.46 -1.03 -8.40
CA TRP A 123 -5.96 -0.95 -7.03
C TRP A 123 -5.02 -0.13 -6.14
N ARG A 124 -5.62 0.70 -5.29
CA ARG A 124 -4.94 1.59 -4.36
C ARG A 124 -5.60 1.54 -2.99
N ILE A 125 -4.82 1.55 -1.93
CA ILE A 125 -5.29 1.59 -0.55
C ILE A 125 -5.83 2.99 -0.26
N ALA A 126 -7.13 3.09 -0.02
CA ALA A 126 -7.82 4.33 0.30
C ALA A 126 -7.93 4.57 1.81
N ASN A 127 -8.03 3.50 2.60
CA ASN A 127 -8.07 3.57 4.06
C ASN A 127 -7.67 2.23 4.67
N VAL A 128 -7.23 2.27 5.92
CA VAL A 128 -6.99 1.09 6.76
C VAL A 128 -7.66 1.30 8.11
N ARG A 129 -8.31 0.25 8.63
CA ARG A 129 -9.05 0.32 9.90
C ARG A 129 -8.75 -0.88 10.77
N SER A 130 -8.61 -0.65 12.07
CA SER A 130 -8.72 -1.70 13.09
C SER A 130 -10.11 -1.66 13.69
N LEU A 131 -10.84 -2.77 13.63
CA LEU A 131 -12.22 -2.87 14.12
C LEU A 131 -12.36 -3.78 15.36
N LYS A 132 -11.27 -4.40 15.81
CA LYS A 132 -11.24 -5.33 16.95
C LYS A 132 -10.08 -4.98 17.86
N GLY A 133 -10.28 -5.09 19.17
CA GLY A 133 -9.29 -4.63 20.14
C GLY A 133 -9.22 -3.10 20.16
N GLU A 134 -8.02 -2.55 20.04
CA GLU A 134 -7.85 -1.11 19.84
C GLU A 134 -8.39 -0.71 18.46
N THR A 135 -9.40 0.15 18.45
CA THR A 135 -10.09 0.57 17.23
C THR A 135 -9.57 1.90 16.72
N TRP A 136 -9.30 1.97 15.42
CA TRP A 136 -8.86 3.20 14.77
C TRP A 136 -9.18 3.18 13.29
N ASP A 137 -9.19 4.38 12.69
CA ASP A 137 -9.35 4.61 11.27
C ASP A 137 -8.21 5.53 10.80
N LEU A 138 -7.41 5.06 9.84
CA LEU A 138 -6.20 5.75 9.41
C LEU A 138 -6.51 7.11 8.79
N VAL A 139 -7.54 7.17 7.96
CA VAL A 139 -7.98 8.45 7.37
C VAL A 139 -8.48 9.38 8.46
N ALA A 140 -9.21 8.90 9.46
CA ALA A 140 -9.66 9.74 10.58
C ALA A 140 -8.49 10.31 11.38
N ILE A 141 -7.50 9.47 11.75
CA ILE A 141 -6.27 9.90 12.44
C ILE A 141 -5.56 10.97 11.62
N LEU A 142 -5.26 10.68 10.36
CA LEU A 142 -4.51 11.60 9.51
C LEU A 142 -5.30 12.88 9.17
N SER A 143 -6.63 12.85 9.28
CA SER A 143 -7.50 14.00 9.02
C SER A 143 -7.62 14.96 10.21
N ALA A 144 -7.36 14.50 11.43
CA ALA A 144 -7.48 15.29 12.66
C ALA A 144 -6.54 16.53 12.67
N PRO A 145 -6.70 17.48 13.61
CA PRO A 145 -5.66 18.46 13.90
C PRO A 145 -4.35 17.76 14.32
N LEU A 146 -3.20 18.39 14.04
CA LEU A 146 -1.92 17.91 14.58
C LEU A 146 -1.97 18.08 16.12
N PRO A 147 -1.56 17.06 16.90
CA PRO A 147 -1.58 17.11 18.36
C PRO A 147 -0.61 18.15 18.96
#